data_AF-A0A0M8WHF6-F1
#
_entry.id   AF-A0A0M8WHF6-F1
#
_cell.length_a   1.000
_cell.length_b   1.000
_cell.length_c   1.000
_cell.angle_alpha   90.00
_cell.angle_beta   90.00
_cell.angle_gamma   90.00
#
_symmetry.space_group_name_H-M   'P 1'
#
loop_
_entity.id
_entity.type
_entity.pdbx_description
1 polymer ?
#
loop_
_entity_poly.entity_id
_entity_poly.type
_entity_poly.pdbx_seq_one_letter_code
_entity_poly.pdbx_strand_id
1 'polypeptide(L)'
;MAAQGESYRQQIEHILPTEADRERYHELSKKLSTELSPAEAQHVADVRNQITVGNGDIVTKVLHPNAVAGYLPETPHAPGSEAANRQGSVAGSIARGVDVHDINTPMGLRDGLALDDKGAGWTPIPANADTAMQLRYKMNDGMDAFVPYGGPEKRVWDGTGTFDPQTHYANAAEKAEYDAKAQQMHDAGGGTEPVRRGQDPFTGTGSTGGGVPEWIAKPGPLPDRAEMWQVDKDGNEQLHAVYDSRYGWFKL
;
A
#
# COMPACT_ATOMS: atom_id res chain seq x y z
N MET A 1 -17.72 -0.96 7.88
CA MET A 1 -17.94 0.04 6.81
C MET A 1 -17.94 -0.67 5.47
N ALA A 2 -18.81 -0.28 4.53
CA ALA A 2 -18.85 -0.86 3.17
C ALA A 2 -18.34 0.16 2.15
N ALA A 3 -17.39 -0.23 1.31
CA ALA A 3 -16.90 0.62 0.21
C ALA A 3 -18.01 0.82 -0.83
N GLN A 4 -18.05 2.02 -1.42
CA GLN A 4 -19.03 2.38 -2.46
C GLN A 4 -18.30 3.04 -3.62
N GLY A 5 -18.94 3.04 -4.79
CA GLY A 5 -18.39 3.63 -6.01
C GLY A 5 -17.88 2.58 -7.00
N GLU A 6 -17.27 3.10 -8.05
CA GLU A 6 -16.74 2.30 -9.15
C GLU A 6 -15.35 1.77 -8.79
N SER A 7 -15.12 0.47 -9.03
CA SER A 7 -13.78 -0.14 -8.87
C SER A 7 -12.80 0.35 -9.94
N TYR A 8 -11.50 0.23 -9.67
CA TYR A 8 -10.48 0.58 -10.65
C TYR A 8 -10.61 -0.20 -11.96
N ARG A 9 -11.08 -1.45 -11.93
CA ARG A 9 -11.30 -2.27 -13.14
C ARG A 9 -12.34 -1.63 -14.07
N GLN A 10 -13.45 -1.19 -13.50
CA GLN A 10 -14.49 -0.48 -14.24
C GLN A 10 -13.98 0.88 -14.74
N GLN A 11 -13.24 1.63 -13.90
CA GLN A 11 -12.64 2.91 -14.32
C GLN A 11 -11.68 2.71 -15.51
N ILE A 12 -10.90 1.63 -15.51
CA ILE A 12 -10.00 1.28 -16.62
C ILE A 12 -10.78 0.98 -17.91
N GLU A 13 -11.98 0.42 -17.86
CA GLU A 13 -12.83 0.24 -19.06
C GLU A 13 -13.24 1.57 -19.69
N HIS A 14 -13.41 2.62 -18.88
CA HIS A 14 -13.70 3.96 -19.35
C HIS A 14 -12.46 4.71 -19.85
N ILE A 15 -11.31 4.51 -19.21
CA ILE A 15 -10.04 5.16 -19.59
C ILE A 15 -9.45 4.53 -20.86
N LEU A 16 -9.50 3.19 -20.95
CA LEU A 16 -8.91 2.39 -22.02
C LEU A 16 -10.02 1.57 -22.71
N PRO A 17 -10.57 2.06 -23.84
CA PRO A 17 -11.77 1.47 -24.43
C PRO A 17 -11.51 0.08 -25.05
N THR A 18 -10.28 -0.21 -25.46
CA THR A 18 -9.94 -1.51 -26.08
C THR A 18 -9.41 -2.50 -25.04
N GLU A 19 -9.74 -3.78 -25.21
CA GLU A 19 -9.25 -4.85 -24.34
C GLU A 19 -7.73 -4.97 -24.40
N ALA A 20 -7.14 -4.87 -25.59
CA ALA A 20 -5.69 -4.90 -25.78
C ALA A 20 -4.97 -3.80 -25.00
N ASP A 21 -5.52 -2.58 -24.95
CA ASP A 21 -4.91 -1.50 -24.16
C ASP A 21 -5.03 -1.76 -22.65
N ARG A 22 -6.15 -2.33 -22.18
CA ARG A 22 -6.34 -2.70 -20.78
C ARG A 22 -5.39 -3.79 -20.34
N GLU A 23 -5.25 -4.85 -21.14
CA GLU A 23 -4.29 -5.93 -20.89
C GLU A 23 -2.86 -5.39 -20.86
N ARG A 24 -2.52 -4.51 -21.82
CA ARG A 24 -1.22 -3.87 -21.86
C ARG A 24 -0.97 -3.02 -20.61
N TYR A 25 -1.92 -2.20 -20.18
CA TYR A 25 -1.79 -1.42 -18.96
C TYR A 25 -1.60 -2.32 -17.73
N HIS A 26 -2.42 -3.37 -17.59
CA HIS A 26 -2.33 -4.30 -16.46
C HIS A 26 -0.96 -5.00 -16.40
N GLU A 27 -0.41 -5.42 -17.54
CA GLU A 27 0.92 -6.02 -17.59
C GLU A 27 2.00 -4.99 -17.23
N LEU A 28 1.92 -3.76 -17.73
CA LEU A 28 2.90 -2.72 -17.43
C LEU A 28 2.82 -2.22 -15.99
N SER A 29 1.62 -2.13 -15.40
CA SER A 29 1.42 -1.63 -14.04
C SER A 29 2.03 -2.54 -12.98
N LYS A 30 2.21 -3.83 -13.29
CA LYS A 30 2.77 -4.84 -12.39
C LYS A 30 4.30 -4.99 -12.49
N LYS A 31 4.92 -4.44 -13.54
CA LYS A 31 6.37 -4.46 -13.72
C LYS A 31 7.05 -3.54 -12.73
N LEU A 32 8.33 -3.80 -12.47
CA LEU A 32 9.15 -2.81 -11.79
C LEU A 32 9.34 -1.61 -12.72
N SER A 33 9.30 -0.39 -12.18
CA SER A 33 9.49 0.82 -12.97
C SER A 33 10.86 0.88 -13.65
N THR A 34 11.86 0.16 -13.12
CA THR A 34 13.18 -0.04 -13.71
C THR A 34 13.14 -0.82 -15.03
N GLU A 35 12.10 -1.61 -15.26
CA GLU A 35 11.88 -2.41 -16.47
C GLU A 35 11.10 -1.64 -17.55
N LEU A 36 10.55 -0.46 -17.22
CA LEU A 36 9.75 0.32 -18.15
C LEU A 36 10.62 1.23 -19.02
N SER A 37 10.31 1.27 -20.31
CA SER A 37 10.75 2.34 -21.20
C SER A 37 10.09 3.68 -20.82
N PRO A 38 10.63 4.83 -21.27
CA PRO A 38 10.02 6.13 -20.99
C PRO A 38 8.56 6.24 -21.46
N ALA A 39 8.23 5.70 -22.64
CA ALA A 39 6.88 5.73 -23.17
C ALA A 39 5.91 4.83 -22.37
N GLU A 40 6.39 3.67 -21.89
CA GLU A 40 5.59 2.79 -21.03
C GLU A 40 5.36 3.42 -19.65
N ALA A 41 6.38 4.05 -19.07
CA ALA A 41 6.26 4.78 -17.80
C ALA A 41 5.23 5.91 -17.91
N GLN A 42 5.29 6.71 -18.98
CA GLN A 42 4.30 7.76 -19.24
C GLN A 42 2.89 7.19 -19.40
N HIS A 43 2.73 6.13 -20.20
CA HIS A 43 1.43 5.49 -20.40
C HIS A 43 0.82 4.97 -19.08
N VAL A 44 1.63 4.29 -18.25
CA VAL A 44 1.17 3.81 -16.94
C VAL A 44 0.78 4.97 -16.04
N ALA A 45 1.59 6.02 -15.99
CA ALA A 45 1.32 7.21 -15.19
C ALA A 45 0.03 7.94 -15.63
N ASP A 46 -0.17 8.11 -16.95
CA ASP A 46 -1.34 8.79 -17.51
C ASP A 46 -2.66 8.10 -17.14
N VAL A 47 -2.68 6.77 -17.17
CA VAL A 47 -3.84 5.97 -16.75
C VAL A 47 -3.97 5.99 -15.23
N ARG A 48 -2.88 5.74 -14.50
CA ARG A 48 -2.88 5.65 -13.04
C ARG A 48 -3.31 6.96 -12.37
N ASN A 49 -2.93 8.11 -12.92
CA ASN A 49 -3.29 9.44 -12.40
C ASN A 49 -4.79 9.77 -12.52
N GLN A 50 -5.54 9.05 -13.37
CA GLN A 50 -6.99 9.22 -13.47
C GLN A 50 -7.74 8.49 -12.36
N ILE A 51 -7.09 7.53 -11.69
CA ILE A 51 -7.66 6.77 -10.57
C ILE A 51 -7.24 7.46 -9.28
N THR A 52 -8.18 8.14 -8.62
CA THR A 52 -7.89 8.94 -7.43
C THR A 52 -8.41 8.30 -6.14
N VAL A 53 -7.85 8.74 -5.02
CA VAL A 53 -8.41 8.55 -3.68
C VAL A 53 -8.67 9.94 -3.09
N GLY A 54 -9.85 10.15 -2.52
CA GLY A 54 -10.28 11.46 -2.02
C GLY A 54 -11.07 11.38 -0.73
N ASN A 55 -11.44 12.56 -0.21
CA ASN A 55 -12.32 12.67 0.94
C ASN A 55 -13.62 11.90 0.68
N GLY A 56 -14.00 11.02 1.60
CA GLY A 56 -15.17 10.16 1.42
C GLY A 56 -14.81 8.70 1.21
N ASP A 57 -13.68 8.43 0.55
CA ASP A 57 -13.30 7.07 0.18
C ASP A 57 -12.94 6.24 1.39
N ILE A 58 -13.40 5.01 1.40
CA ILE A 58 -12.92 4.01 2.35
C ILE A 58 -11.63 3.44 1.78
N VAL A 59 -10.58 3.45 2.58
CA VAL A 59 -9.29 2.85 2.26
C VAL A 59 -9.02 1.70 3.21
N THR A 60 -8.19 0.76 2.76
CA THR A 60 -7.72 -0.37 3.54
C THR A 60 -6.21 -0.38 3.64
N LYS A 61 -5.71 -0.88 4.77
CA LYS A 61 -4.32 -1.19 5.01
C LYS A 61 -4.24 -2.59 5.60
N VAL A 62 -3.48 -3.49 4.97
CA VAL A 62 -3.15 -4.77 5.60
C VAL A 62 -2.15 -4.55 6.72
N LEU A 63 -2.40 -5.15 7.88
CA LEU A 63 -1.58 -5.00 9.08
C LEU A 63 -0.74 -6.25 9.34
N HIS A 64 0.56 -6.04 9.58
CA HIS A 64 1.42 -7.05 10.20
C HIS A 64 0.99 -7.28 11.66
N PRO A 65 1.12 -8.49 12.23
CA PRO A 65 0.76 -8.77 13.63
C PRO A 65 1.35 -7.78 14.65
N ASN A 66 2.62 -7.41 14.49
CA ASN A 66 3.26 -6.37 15.32
C ASN A 66 2.58 -5.00 15.25
N ALA A 67 2.01 -4.62 14.10
CA ALA A 67 1.26 -3.37 13.98
C ALA A 67 -0.07 -3.47 14.73
N VAL A 68 -0.75 -4.62 14.67
CA VAL A 68 -1.97 -4.89 15.45
C VAL A 68 -1.68 -4.78 16.95
N ALA A 69 -0.60 -5.39 17.43
CA ALA A 69 -0.17 -5.28 18.83
C ALA A 69 0.22 -3.84 19.22
N GLY A 70 0.68 -3.03 18.27
CA GLY A 70 0.91 -1.59 18.48
C GLY A 70 -0.38 -0.80 18.65
N TYR A 71 -1.42 -1.12 17.89
CA TYR A 71 -2.74 -0.48 18.01
C TYR A 71 -3.55 -0.99 19.20
N LEU A 72 -3.45 -2.28 19.50
CA LEU A 72 -4.22 -3.00 20.51
C LEU A 72 -3.26 -3.69 21.49
N PRO A 73 -2.47 -2.93 22.27
CA PRO A 73 -1.50 -3.53 23.17
C PRO A 73 -2.20 -4.18 24.37
N GLU A 74 -1.69 -5.33 24.83
CA GLU A 74 -2.19 -6.01 26.04
C GLU A 74 -1.97 -5.15 27.31
N THR A 75 -0.88 -4.38 27.33
CA THR A 75 -0.57 -3.39 28.36
C THR A 75 -0.59 -2.01 27.72
N PRO A 76 -1.30 -1.01 28.28
CA PRO A 76 -1.31 0.34 27.72
C PRO A 76 0.11 0.89 27.53
N HIS A 77 0.33 1.56 26.41
CA HIS A 77 1.59 2.28 26.17
C HIS A 77 1.79 3.36 27.23
N ALA A 78 3.05 3.63 27.58
CA ALA A 78 3.37 4.71 28.50
C ALA A 78 2.83 6.05 27.97
N PRO A 79 2.13 6.86 28.79
CA PRO A 79 1.61 8.16 28.35
C PRO A 79 2.72 9.06 27.76
N GLY A 80 2.46 9.65 26.59
CA GLY A 80 3.41 10.51 25.89
C GLY A 80 4.54 9.78 25.15
N SER A 81 4.60 8.44 25.22
CA SER A 81 5.57 7.67 24.42
C SER A 81 5.25 7.73 22.93
N GLU A 82 6.25 7.48 22.09
CA GLU A 82 6.06 7.37 20.65
C GLU A 82 5.04 6.28 20.29
N ALA A 83 5.05 5.15 21.00
CA ALA A 83 4.09 4.07 20.81
C ALA A 83 2.64 4.52 21.10
N ALA A 84 2.44 5.27 22.20
CA ALA A 84 1.13 5.87 22.51
C ALA A 84 0.67 6.85 21.42
N ASN A 85 1.58 7.69 20.90
CA ASN A 85 1.26 8.64 19.83
C ASN A 85 0.94 7.95 18.50
N ARG A 86 1.58 6.81 18.20
CA ARG A 86 1.33 6.02 17.00
C ARG A 86 0.04 5.21 17.07
N GLN A 87 -0.46 4.90 18.26
CA GLN A 87 -1.67 4.11 18.47
C GLN A 87 -2.93 4.78 17.87
N GLY A 88 -2.96 6.10 17.79
CA GLY A 88 -4.08 6.88 17.20
C GLY A 88 -3.80 7.43 15.80
N SER A 89 -2.79 6.91 15.10
CA SER A 89 -2.36 7.43 13.79
C SER A 89 -2.19 6.34 12.73
N VAL A 90 -2.14 6.76 11.47
CA VAL A 90 -1.93 5.88 10.32
C VAL A 90 -0.95 6.50 9.34
N ALA A 91 -0.20 5.63 8.64
CA ALA A 91 0.73 6.01 7.59
C ALA A 91 1.00 4.83 6.63
N GLY A 92 1.65 5.13 5.51
CA GLY A 92 2.19 4.14 4.58
C GLY A 92 1.17 3.63 3.57
N SER A 93 1.46 2.48 2.98
CA SER A 93 0.65 1.87 1.90
C SER A 93 -0.81 1.64 2.27
N ILE A 94 -1.69 2.06 1.35
CA ILE A 94 -3.13 1.87 1.36
C ILE A 94 -3.66 1.60 -0.06
N ALA A 95 -4.81 0.95 -0.14
CA ALA A 95 -5.62 0.82 -1.37
C ALA A 95 -7.07 1.26 -1.07
N ARG A 96 -7.86 1.64 -2.08
CA ARG A 96 -9.30 1.89 -1.86
C ARG A 96 -9.99 0.58 -1.55
N GLY A 97 -10.91 0.60 -0.57
CA GLY A 97 -11.68 -0.58 -0.17
C GLY A 97 -12.48 -1.18 -1.33
N VAL A 98 -12.95 -0.35 -2.26
CA VAL A 98 -13.66 -0.80 -3.47
C VAL A 98 -12.75 -1.57 -4.43
N ASP A 99 -11.46 -1.23 -4.49
CA ASP A 99 -10.49 -1.87 -5.41
C ASP A 99 -10.04 -3.25 -4.91
N VAL A 100 -10.26 -3.55 -3.62
CA VAL A 100 -9.86 -4.80 -2.99
C VAL A 100 -11.04 -5.63 -2.48
N HIS A 101 -12.27 -5.22 -2.73
CA HIS A 101 -13.45 -5.87 -2.13
C HIS A 101 -13.57 -7.35 -2.52
N ASP A 102 -13.20 -7.70 -3.75
CA ASP A 102 -13.13 -9.09 -4.25
C ASP A 102 -11.89 -9.85 -3.78
N ILE A 103 -10.91 -9.15 -3.19
CA ILE A 103 -9.66 -9.69 -2.68
C ILE A 103 -9.83 -9.88 -1.18
N ASN A 104 -10.66 -10.85 -0.80
CA ASN A 104 -11.07 -11.01 0.60
C ASN A 104 -10.67 -12.35 1.22
N THR A 105 -9.47 -12.84 0.94
CA THR A 105 -8.87 -13.95 1.69
C THR A 105 -7.44 -13.56 2.08
N PRO A 106 -6.83 -14.16 3.12
CA PRO A 106 -5.45 -13.90 3.47
C PRO A 106 -4.50 -14.07 2.27
N MET A 107 -4.62 -15.17 1.52
CA MET A 107 -3.79 -15.40 0.33
C MET A 107 -4.12 -14.41 -0.78
N GLY A 108 -5.40 -14.12 -1.02
CA GLY A 108 -5.81 -13.12 -2.00
C GLY A 108 -5.20 -11.75 -1.70
N LEU A 109 -5.25 -11.30 -0.44
CA LEU A 109 -4.67 -10.03 -0.01
C LEU A 109 -3.15 -10.04 -0.14
N ARG A 110 -2.51 -11.14 0.24
CA ARG A 110 -1.06 -11.32 0.09
C ARG A 110 -0.64 -11.18 -1.36
N ASP A 111 -1.30 -11.88 -2.28
CA ASP A 111 -0.89 -11.93 -3.68
C ASP A 111 -1.35 -10.68 -4.44
N GLY A 112 -2.60 -10.26 -4.26
CA GLY A 112 -3.20 -9.12 -4.94
C GLY A 112 -2.61 -7.77 -4.52
N LEU A 113 -2.21 -7.62 -3.27
CA LEU A 113 -1.48 -6.43 -2.82
C LEU A 113 0.03 -6.60 -2.86
N ALA A 114 0.50 -7.77 -3.31
CA ALA A 114 1.91 -8.15 -3.33
C ALA A 114 2.56 -7.81 -1.98
N LEU A 115 2.24 -8.58 -0.95
CA LEU A 115 2.76 -8.38 0.40
C LEU A 115 3.84 -9.39 0.76
N ASP A 116 4.26 -10.20 -0.22
CA ASP A 116 5.38 -11.12 -0.10
C ASP A 116 6.71 -10.37 -0.17
N ASP A 117 7.44 -10.40 0.94
CA ASP A 117 8.78 -9.85 1.03
C ASP A 117 9.90 -10.73 0.45
N LYS A 118 9.53 -11.85 -0.19
CA LYS A 118 10.44 -12.83 -0.77
C LYS A 118 11.41 -13.44 0.25
N GLY A 119 10.98 -13.59 1.50
CA GLY A 119 11.75 -14.17 2.60
C GLY A 119 12.55 -13.16 3.44
N ALA A 120 12.30 -11.86 3.29
CA ALA A 120 12.99 -10.82 4.05
C ALA A 120 12.45 -10.61 5.49
N GLY A 121 11.40 -11.32 5.91
CA GLY A 121 10.92 -11.39 7.29
C GLY A 121 10.01 -10.25 7.77
N TRP A 122 9.52 -9.37 6.90
CA TRP A 122 8.55 -8.30 7.22
C TRP A 122 7.11 -8.54 6.73
N THR A 123 6.87 -9.57 5.91
CA THR A 123 5.58 -9.86 5.27
C THR A 123 4.41 -9.78 6.27
N PRO A 124 3.40 -8.91 6.06
CA PRO A 124 2.26 -8.78 6.96
C PRO A 124 1.32 -10.00 6.95
N ILE A 125 1.26 -10.75 5.85
CA ILE A 125 0.45 -11.98 5.74
C ILE A 125 1.37 -13.13 5.31
N PRO A 126 1.83 -13.99 6.24
CA PRO A 126 2.62 -15.16 5.90
C PRO A 126 1.93 -16.09 4.89
N ALA A 127 2.73 -16.87 4.15
CA ALA A 127 2.18 -17.93 3.31
C ALA A 127 1.36 -18.90 4.16
N ASN A 128 0.19 -19.31 3.65
CA ASN A 128 -0.78 -20.19 4.32
C ASN A 128 -1.35 -19.64 5.64
N ALA A 129 -1.33 -18.31 5.85
CA ALA A 129 -2.01 -17.72 7.00
C ALA A 129 -3.52 -18.02 6.94
N ASP A 130 -4.07 -18.52 8.05
CA ASP A 130 -5.51 -18.78 8.18
C ASP A 130 -6.32 -17.49 8.30
N THR A 131 -5.67 -16.38 8.67
CA THR A 131 -6.31 -15.10 8.91
C THR A 131 -5.41 -13.93 8.51
N ALA A 132 -6.01 -12.81 8.14
CA ALA A 132 -5.33 -11.54 7.90
C ALA A 132 -6.06 -10.39 8.61
N MET A 133 -5.31 -9.34 8.97
CA MET A 133 -5.87 -8.14 9.61
C MET A 133 -5.85 -6.97 8.64
N GLN A 134 -6.98 -6.28 8.52
CA GLN A 134 -7.13 -5.06 7.74
C GLN A 134 -7.54 -3.90 8.65
N LEU A 135 -6.92 -2.75 8.47
CA LEU A 135 -7.36 -1.47 9.00
C LEU A 135 -8.12 -0.73 7.91
N ARG A 136 -9.40 -0.45 8.15
CA ARG A 136 -10.29 0.27 7.24
C ARG A 136 -10.68 1.60 7.83
N TYR A 137 -10.57 2.66 7.06
CA TYR A 137 -10.96 4.00 7.50
C TYR A 137 -11.39 4.88 6.34
N LYS A 138 -12.13 5.93 6.65
CA LYS A 138 -12.60 6.91 5.68
C LYS A 138 -11.59 8.04 5.55
N MET A 139 -11.14 8.32 4.34
CA MET A 139 -10.34 9.51 4.05
C MET A 139 -11.16 10.77 4.37
N ASN A 140 -10.51 11.77 4.96
CA ASN A 140 -11.11 13.07 5.28
C ASN A 140 -10.17 14.22 4.86
N ASP A 141 -10.63 15.46 4.96
CA ASP A 141 -9.89 16.65 4.51
C ASP A 141 -8.56 16.89 5.27
N GLY A 142 -8.39 16.28 6.44
CA GLY A 142 -7.15 16.33 7.22
C GLY A 142 -6.13 15.25 6.85
N MET A 143 -6.45 14.39 5.88
CA MET A 143 -5.60 13.29 5.44
C MET A 143 -5.11 13.51 4.02
N ASP A 144 -3.85 13.16 3.78
CA ASP A 144 -3.21 13.28 2.47
C ASP A 144 -2.60 11.94 2.07
N ALA A 145 -2.74 11.61 0.79
CA ALA A 145 -2.23 10.39 0.20
C ALA A 145 -1.76 10.66 -1.23
N PHE A 146 -0.65 10.06 -1.62
CA PHE A 146 -0.05 10.29 -2.92
C PHE A 146 0.27 8.96 -3.62
N VAL A 147 0.28 8.98 -4.94
CA VAL A 147 0.67 7.82 -5.75
C VAL A 147 2.19 7.66 -5.67
N PRO A 148 2.71 6.48 -5.26
CA PRO A 148 4.13 6.30 -5.04
C PRO A 148 4.91 6.04 -6.33
N TYR A 149 4.98 7.04 -7.20
CA TYR A 149 5.83 6.98 -8.39
C TYR A 149 7.31 7.07 -8.03
N GLY A 150 8.09 6.18 -8.62
CA GLY A 150 9.51 6.11 -8.38
C GLY A 150 10.03 4.77 -8.81
N GLY A 151 10.88 4.14 -8.00
CA GLY A 151 11.32 2.80 -8.29
C GLY A 151 11.72 2.04 -7.06
N PRO A 152 11.70 0.70 -7.13
CA PRO A 152 12.34 -0.08 -6.11
C PRO A 152 13.80 0.37 -6.04
N GLU A 153 14.29 0.63 -4.84
CA GLU A 153 15.73 0.54 -4.58
C GLU A 153 16.05 -0.92 -4.30
N LYS A 154 17.30 -1.34 -4.47
CA LYS A 154 17.71 -2.68 -4.02
C LYS A 154 17.92 -2.78 -2.50
N ARG A 155 17.28 -1.98 -1.64
CA ARG A 155 17.59 -1.93 -0.19
C ARG A 155 16.73 -2.84 0.68
N VAL A 156 17.32 -3.81 1.37
CA VAL A 156 16.56 -4.66 2.29
C VAL A 156 16.38 -3.99 3.66
N TRP A 157 15.16 -4.01 4.20
CA TRP A 157 14.87 -3.68 5.60
C TRP A 157 15.47 -4.74 6.51
N ASP A 158 16.30 -4.37 7.48
CA ASP A 158 16.99 -5.33 8.36
C ASP A 158 16.16 -5.77 9.59
N GLY A 159 14.90 -5.31 9.69
CA GLY A 159 14.03 -5.63 10.82
C GLY A 159 14.21 -4.72 12.05
N THR A 160 15.20 -3.84 12.08
CA THR A 160 15.64 -3.11 13.29
C THR A 160 15.38 -1.60 13.28
N GLY A 161 14.78 -1.05 12.22
CA GLY A 161 14.71 0.41 12.07
C GLY A 161 15.73 0.97 11.09
N THR A 162 16.70 0.15 10.68
CA THR A 162 17.80 0.52 9.81
C THR A 162 17.67 -0.19 8.45
N PHE A 163 18.15 0.48 7.40
CA PHE A 163 18.37 -0.17 6.12
C PHE A 163 19.83 -0.58 6.10
N ASP A 164 20.12 -1.85 5.77
CA ASP A 164 21.50 -2.34 5.73
C ASP A 164 22.32 -1.50 4.71
N PRO A 165 23.41 -0.84 5.15
CA PRO A 165 24.28 -0.08 4.25
C PRO A 165 25.16 -0.94 3.33
N GLN A 166 25.14 -2.28 3.40
CA GLN A 166 25.86 -3.15 2.47
C GLN A 166 25.17 -3.22 1.10
N THR A 167 25.44 -2.17 0.32
CA THR A 167 25.24 -1.97 -1.12
C THR A 167 24.83 -3.21 -1.93
N HIS A 168 23.52 -3.36 -2.15
CA HIS A 168 22.92 -4.34 -3.07
C HIS A 168 23.03 -3.96 -4.57
N TYR A 169 23.64 -2.82 -4.85
CA TYR A 169 24.04 -2.47 -6.20
C TYR A 169 25.43 -3.04 -6.48
N ALA A 170 25.62 -3.67 -7.63
CA ALA A 170 26.88 -4.21 -8.08
C ALA A 170 27.98 -3.14 -8.17
N ASN A 171 27.60 -1.89 -8.46
CA ASN A 171 28.49 -0.74 -8.51
C ASN A 171 27.70 0.59 -8.56
N ALA A 172 28.42 1.72 -8.57
CA ALA A 172 27.82 3.04 -8.65
C ALA A 172 27.04 3.31 -9.96
N ALA A 173 27.41 2.67 -11.07
CA ALA A 173 26.71 2.83 -12.34
C ALA A 173 25.33 2.15 -12.29
N GLU A 174 25.23 0.96 -11.70
CA GLU A 174 23.94 0.30 -11.48
C GLU A 174 23.04 1.14 -10.55
N LYS A 175 23.60 1.70 -9.47
CA LYS A 175 22.83 2.62 -8.63
C LYS A 175 22.32 3.82 -9.41
N ALA A 176 23.17 4.44 -10.23
CA ALA A 176 22.78 5.60 -11.05
C ALA A 176 21.68 5.24 -12.06
N GLU A 177 21.70 4.02 -12.62
CA GLU A 177 20.64 3.52 -13.48
C GLU A 177 19.30 3.37 -12.74
N TYR A 178 19.31 2.77 -11.54
CA TYR A 178 18.11 2.67 -10.70
C TYR A 178 17.58 4.04 -10.28
N ASP A 179 18.46 4.97 -9.89
CA ASP A 179 18.09 6.33 -9.55
C ASP A 179 17.45 7.05 -10.76
N ALA A 180 18.01 6.87 -11.96
CA ALA A 180 17.49 7.45 -13.20
C ALA A 180 16.12 6.85 -13.57
N LYS A 181 15.92 5.55 -13.38
CA LYS A 181 14.63 4.88 -13.61
C LYS A 181 13.55 5.31 -12.61
N ALA A 182 13.92 5.44 -11.33
CA ALA A 182 13.02 6.00 -10.34
C ALA A 182 12.63 7.45 -10.69
N GLN A 183 13.59 8.26 -11.13
CA GLN A 183 13.31 9.63 -11.61
C GLN A 183 12.40 9.62 -12.85
N GLN A 184 12.63 8.73 -13.82
CA GLN A 184 11.81 8.61 -15.03
C GLN A 184 10.33 8.36 -14.70
N MET A 185 10.05 7.39 -13.82
CA MET A 185 8.66 7.08 -13.44
C MET A 185 8.02 8.20 -12.62
N HIS A 186 8.82 8.83 -11.76
CA HIS A 186 8.41 10.00 -10.99
C HIS A 186 8.05 11.20 -11.88
N ASP A 187 8.89 11.51 -12.88
CA ASP A 187 8.66 12.59 -13.85
C ASP A 187 7.40 12.32 -14.67
N ALA A 188 7.22 11.07 -15.12
CA ALA A 188 6.02 10.63 -15.82
C ALA A 188 4.75 10.81 -14.98
N GLY A 189 4.84 10.51 -13.68
CA GLY A 189 3.76 10.59 -12.71
C GLY A 189 3.45 11.99 -12.16
N GLY A 190 4.37 12.95 -12.31
CA GLY A 190 4.22 14.32 -11.82
C GLY A 190 4.31 14.46 -10.29
N GLY A 191 5.09 13.61 -9.61
CA GLY A 191 5.30 13.74 -8.16
C GLY A 191 6.17 14.94 -7.78
N THR A 192 6.41 15.16 -6.48
CA THR A 192 7.40 16.16 -5.98
C THR A 192 8.81 15.61 -5.77
N GLU A 193 8.93 14.34 -5.38
CA GLU A 193 10.19 13.58 -5.33
C GLU A 193 9.96 12.09 -5.67
N PRO A 194 10.95 11.38 -6.22
CA PRO A 194 10.80 9.96 -6.53
C PRO A 194 10.72 9.14 -5.24
N VAL A 195 9.68 8.31 -5.14
CA VAL A 195 9.56 7.35 -4.05
C VAL A 195 10.57 6.24 -4.26
N ARG A 196 11.44 6.09 -3.26
CA ARG A 196 12.49 5.09 -3.23
C ARG A 196 12.21 4.16 -2.06
N ARG A 197 11.72 2.96 -2.36
CA ARG A 197 11.46 1.91 -1.36
C ARG A 197 12.20 0.65 -1.76
N GLY A 198 12.90 0.06 -0.82
CA GLY A 198 13.96 -0.88 -1.11
C GLY A 198 13.55 -2.32 -1.43
N GLN A 199 12.26 -2.62 -1.51
CA GLN A 199 11.81 -4.01 -1.45
C GLN A 199 10.84 -4.33 -2.55
N ASP A 200 11.12 -5.45 -3.23
CA ASP A 200 10.06 -6.20 -3.88
C ASP A 200 8.95 -6.48 -2.85
N PRO A 201 7.68 -6.35 -3.26
CA PRO A 201 7.20 -6.16 -4.63
C PRO A 201 6.74 -4.72 -4.90
N PHE A 202 7.41 -3.73 -4.32
CA PHE A 202 7.17 -2.32 -4.67
C PHE A 202 7.60 -2.07 -6.12
N THR A 203 6.62 -1.87 -6.99
CA THR A 203 6.85 -1.65 -8.42
C THR A 203 7.37 -0.25 -8.73
N GLY A 204 7.02 0.75 -7.91
CA GLY A 204 7.23 2.17 -8.21
C GLY A 204 6.29 2.73 -9.28
N THR A 205 5.34 1.95 -9.79
CA THR A 205 4.38 2.38 -10.83
C THR A 205 3.11 3.02 -10.27
N GLY A 206 2.98 3.07 -8.94
CA GLY A 206 1.74 3.43 -8.26
C GLY A 206 0.71 2.31 -8.17
N SER A 207 1.07 1.09 -8.56
CA SER A 207 0.24 -0.11 -8.41
C SER A 207 1.00 -1.19 -7.65
N THR A 208 0.31 -2.03 -6.89
CA THR A 208 0.90 -3.23 -6.27
C THR A 208 1.41 -4.19 -7.35
N GLY A 209 2.29 -5.13 -6.98
CA GLY A 209 2.70 -6.22 -7.89
C GLY A 209 1.53 -7.10 -8.37
N GLY A 210 0.39 -7.08 -7.67
CA GLY A 210 -0.86 -7.72 -8.11
C GLY A 210 -1.74 -6.83 -9.01
N GLY A 211 -1.33 -5.60 -9.30
CA GLY A 211 -2.01 -4.67 -10.21
C GLY A 211 -3.10 -3.82 -9.58
N VAL A 212 -3.17 -3.75 -8.24
CA VAL A 212 -4.13 -2.91 -7.53
C VAL A 212 -3.54 -1.49 -7.38
N PRO A 213 -4.28 -0.41 -7.67
CA PRO A 213 -3.83 0.95 -7.39
C PRO A 213 -3.44 1.14 -5.91
N GLU A 214 -2.24 1.68 -5.67
CA GLU A 214 -1.71 1.92 -4.33
C GLU A 214 -1.48 3.42 -4.11
N TRP A 215 -1.66 3.87 -2.87
CA TRP A 215 -1.24 5.19 -2.39
C TRP A 215 -0.44 5.06 -1.10
N ILE A 216 0.35 6.09 -0.80
CA ILE A 216 1.01 6.24 0.50
C ILE A 216 0.27 7.31 1.28
N ALA A 217 -0.39 6.90 2.37
CA ALA A 217 -0.91 7.82 3.37
C ALA A 217 0.24 8.51 4.08
N LYS A 218 0.21 9.85 4.13
CA LYS A 218 1.09 10.60 5.02
C LYS A 218 0.71 10.35 6.49
N PRO A 219 1.67 10.40 7.42
CA PRO A 219 1.37 10.25 8.84
C PRO A 219 0.30 11.24 9.29
N GLY A 220 -0.78 10.74 9.86
CA GLY A 220 -1.89 11.55 10.33
C GLY A 220 -2.77 10.81 11.34
N PRO A 221 -3.62 11.53 12.08
CA PRO A 221 -4.53 10.91 13.03
C PRO A 221 -5.53 10.01 12.32
N LEU A 222 -5.88 8.89 12.96
CA LEU A 222 -6.99 8.07 12.52
C LEU A 222 -8.31 8.82 12.71
N PRO A 223 -9.24 8.75 11.75
CA PRO A 223 -10.58 9.27 11.94
C PRO A 223 -11.36 8.41 12.93
N ASP A 224 -12.34 9.01 13.61
CA ASP A 224 -13.37 8.24 14.33
C ASP A 224 -13.98 7.19 13.40
N ARG A 225 -14.35 6.05 13.98
CA ARG A 225 -14.91 4.90 13.25
C ARG A 225 -13.92 4.24 12.28
N ALA A 226 -12.61 4.46 12.41
CA ALA A 226 -11.65 3.52 11.83
C ALA A 226 -11.87 2.13 12.45
N GLU A 227 -11.84 1.10 11.62
CA GLU A 227 -12.22 -0.26 11.99
C GLU A 227 -11.09 -1.22 11.68
N MET A 228 -10.79 -2.11 12.61
CA MET A 228 -9.89 -3.24 12.39
C MET A 228 -10.73 -4.48 12.13
N TRP A 229 -10.51 -5.13 10.98
CA TRP A 229 -11.24 -6.30 10.51
C TRP A 229 -10.30 -7.49 10.43
N GLN A 230 -10.77 -8.65 10.90
CA GLN A 230 -10.13 -9.93 10.70
C GLN A 230 -10.83 -10.64 9.54
N VAL A 231 -10.05 -11.15 8.58
CA VAL A 231 -10.55 -11.93 7.45
C VAL A 231 -10.00 -13.35 7.57
N ASP A 232 -10.85 -14.36 7.48
CA ASP A 232 -10.43 -15.76 7.53
C ASP A 232 -10.12 -16.35 6.14
N LYS A 233 -9.62 -17.60 6.12
CA LYS A 233 -9.26 -18.34 4.90
C LYS A 233 -10.42 -18.49 3.90
N ASP A 234 -11.66 -18.47 4.36
CA ASP A 234 -12.87 -18.63 3.55
C ASP A 234 -13.43 -17.26 3.11
N GLY A 235 -12.81 -16.18 3.59
CA GLY A 235 -13.15 -14.80 3.29
C GLY A 235 -14.29 -14.22 4.11
N ASN A 236 -14.62 -14.85 5.24
CA ASN A 236 -15.52 -14.25 6.21
C ASN A 236 -14.81 -13.13 6.96
N GLU A 237 -15.55 -12.07 7.25
CA GLU A 237 -15.05 -10.91 7.97
C GLU A 237 -15.63 -10.84 9.39
N GLN A 238 -14.76 -10.58 10.36
CA GLN A 238 -15.14 -10.26 11.73
C GLN A 238 -14.59 -8.89 12.11
N LEU A 239 -15.47 -8.00 12.59
CA LEU A 239 -15.04 -6.73 13.16
C LEU A 239 -14.30 -7.00 14.48
N HIS A 240 -13.03 -6.62 14.56
CA HIS A 240 -12.14 -6.93 15.67
C HIS A 240 -11.97 -5.74 16.62
N ALA A 241 -11.93 -4.51 16.09
CA ALA A 241 -11.86 -3.30 16.90
C ALA A 241 -12.40 -2.06 16.17
N VAL A 242 -12.79 -1.04 16.92
CA VAL A 242 -13.21 0.28 16.41
C VAL A 242 -12.46 1.38 17.14
N TYR A 243 -11.97 2.37 16.42
CA TYR A 243 -11.28 3.54 16.96
C TYR A 243 -12.24 4.71 17.19
N ASP A 244 -12.03 5.40 18.31
CA ASP A 244 -12.62 6.67 18.66
C ASP A 244 -11.49 7.59 19.14
N SER A 245 -11.40 8.80 18.59
CA SER A 245 -10.34 9.75 18.87
C SER A 245 -10.32 10.24 20.32
N ARG A 246 -11.44 10.15 21.04
CA ARG A 246 -11.55 10.54 22.45
C ARG A 246 -11.19 9.39 23.39
N TYR A 247 -11.53 8.15 23.02
CA TYR A 247 -11.43 7.00 23.91
C TYR A 247 -10.39 5.94 23.48
N GLY A 248 -9.81 6.08 22.29
CA GLY A 248 -8.89 5.12 21.70
C GLY A 248 -9.61 3.93 21.04
N TRP A 249 -8.95 2.78 21.05
CA TRP A 249 -9.47 1.56 20.45
C TRP A 249 -10.39 0.78 21.39
N PHE A 250 -11.54 0.36 20.88
CA PHE A 250 -12.45 -0.60 21.51
C PHE A 250 -12.32 -1.95 20.81
N LYS A 251 -11.77 -2.95 21.50
CA LYS A 251 -11.72 -4.35 21.04
C LYS A 251 -13.09 -5.01 21.27
N LEU A 252 -13.54 -5.84 20.33
CA LEU A 252 -14.85 -6.50 20.34
C LEU A 252 -14.74 -8.00 20.66
#